data_AF-A0A0A2LVS7-F1
#
_entry.id   AF-A0A0A2LVS7-F1
#
_cell.length_a   1.000
_cell.length_b   1.000
_cell.length_c   1.000
_cell.angle_alpha   90.00
_cell.angle_beta   90.00
_cell.angle_gamma   90.00
#
_symmetry.space_group_name_H-M   'P 1'
#
loop_
_entity.id
_entity.type
_entity.pdbx_description
1 polymer ?
#
loop_
_entity_poly.entity_id
_entity_poly.type
_entity_poly.pdbx_seq_one_letter_code
_entity_poly.pdbx_strand_id
1 'polypeptide(L)'
;MKDMNLNLRFATSIIRPWERLNSELTNQISVDSDISDFITMAEDLAVRLSHFPEIAGRKSVRTNKNSQEYNVIVDIADATKHESLSNEERNNKLSISSQFEGRDDETFRFIRNKIVVEHSKYGNVDFLETSKKAAEFLFSQLGLNIFWKANILEAPIYFSNKVQLDIYYKHQFVWNGLQIEFLRKNESGELIHYNPPNFLFELRSHESIMATNFFEYVYELLKVSINQEYIISINPLARSNNSNNAEFTIKNNFKEEVIIVKLIPQDCATNIEYFKNVLKDLKFESLIIISKIDFSEDIKEYVCSLENVSLVIISNHEAVNIPIGFFKIKTTHSNLKLTSVNKIVLGVLKEDAELFSSLHNKPINSIGKKFSLDKVNLIDFEELCLSQVVIKNGKTKGKMSLNYKPRDKKDFFVKIDDKFIKIGVEVDFEWETENTELNSPILTFDKTQMGISFWYLESYITIEGKKNHIKIPAIKYGNTSAFGLL
;
A
#
# COMPACT_ATOMS: atom_id res chain seq x y z
N MET A 1 -7.11 -25.09 -20.93
CA MET A 1 -6.06 -24.10 -20.57
C MET A 1 -6.52 -22.65 -20.83
N LYS A 2 -7.25 -22.37 -21.92
CA LYS A 2 -7.82 -21.04 -22.23
C LYS A 2 -8.83 -20.54 -21.16
N ASP A 3 -9.67 -21.43 -20.64
CA ASP A 3 -10.71 -21.08 -19.64
C ASP A 3 -10.13 -20.75 -18.26
N MET A 4 -9.03 -21.41 -17.87
CA MET A 4 -8.33 -21.14 -16.61
C MET A 4 -7.73 -19.73 -16.57
N ASN A 5 -7.33 -19.19 -17.73
CA ASN A 5 -6.83 -17.82 -17.85
C ASN A 5 -7.96 -16.78 -17.70
N LEU A 6 -9.16 -17.09 -18.23
CA LEU A 6 -10.30 -16.18 -18.16
C LEU A 6 -10.88 -16.09 -16.74
N ASN A 7 -10.99 -17.21 -16.02
CA ASN A 7 -11.41 -17.22 -14.61
C ASN A 7 -10.46 -16.38 -13.74
N LEU A 8 -9.15 -16.55 -13.93
CA LEU A 8 -8.16 -15.77 -13.19
C LEU A 8 -8.27 -14.27 -13.50
N ARG A 9 -8.42 -13.91 -14.77
CA ARG A 9 -8.64 -12.51 -15.18
C ARG A 9 -9.90 -11.91 -14.55
N PHE A 10 -11.00 -12.65 -14.52
CA PHE A 10 -12.23 -12.18 -13.87
C PHE A 10 -11.99 -11.97 -12.37
N ALA A 11 -11.34 -12.94 -11.71
CA ALA A 11 -11.04 -12.84 -10.29
C ALA A 11 -10.15 -11.62 -9.97
N THR A 12 -9.11 -11.36 -10.77
CA THR A 12 -8.19 -10.24 -10.55
C THR A 12 -8.78 -8.90 -10.93
N SER A 13 -9.62 -8.84 -11.97
CA SER A 13 -10.12 -7.58 -12.53
C SER A 13 -11.46 -7.15 -11.95
N ILE A 14 -12.26 -8.09 -11.42
CA ILE A 14 -13.62 -7.83 -10.93
C ILE A 14 -13.74 -8.19 -9.44
N ILE A 15 -13.48 -9.45 -9.08
CA ILE A 15 -13.75 -9.94 -7.72
C ILE A 15 -12.86 -9.25 -6.69
N ARG A 16 -11.53 -9.26 -6.89
CA ARG A 16 -10.60 -8.64 -5.94
C ARG A 16 -10.85 -7.12 -5.77
N PRO A 17 -11.06 -6.33 -6.84
CA PRO A 17 -11.46 -4.93 -6.69
C PRO A 17 -12.79 -4.73 -5.96
N TRP A 18 -13.81 -5.56 -6.25
CA TRP A 18 -15.10 -5.52 -5.54
C TRP A 18 -14.93 -5.81 -4.05
N GLU A 19 -14.18 -6.87 -3.70
CA GLU A 19 -13.94 -7.25 -2.30
C GLU A 19 -13.15 -6.19 -1.54
N ARG A 20 -12.16 -5.57 -2.21
CA ARG A 20 -11.44 -4.42 -1.65
C ARG A 20 -12.38 -3.26 -1.38
N LEU A 21 -13.20 -2.85 -2.36
CA LEU A 21 -14.15 -1.76 -2.19
C LEU A 21 -15.15 -2.05 -1.05
N ASN A 22 -15.70 -3.27 -1.02
CA ASN A 22 -16.60 -3.72 0.03
C ASN A 22 -15.97 -3.67 1.43
N SER A 23 -14.70 -4.06 1.56
CA SER A 23 -13.96 -3.93 2.82
C SER A 23 -13.73 -2.47 3.22
N GLU A 24 -13.29 -1.62 2.30
CA GLU A 24 -12.96 -0.21 2.58
C GLU A 24 -14.22 0.58 3.00
N LEU A 25 -15.38 0.25 2.44
CA LEU A 25 -16.65 0.87 2.79
C LEU A 25 -17.13 0.55 4.22
N THR A 26 -16.54 -0.44 4.89
CA THR A 26 -16.83 -0.70 6.33
C THR A 26 -16.07 0.22 7.28
N ASN A 27 -15.14 1.03 6.78
CA ASN A 27 -14.45 2.00 7.62
C ASN A 27 -15.41 3.15 7.98
N GLN A 28 -15.47 3.49 9.27
CA GLN A 28 -16.32 4.55 9.83
C GLN A 28 -15.76 5.94 9.50
N ILE A 29 -15.64 6.24 8.21
CA ILE A 29 -15.03 7.46 7.71
C ILE A 29 -16.05 8.34 7.05
N SER A 30 -15.85 9.65 7.20
CA SER A 30 -16.60 10.66 6.47
C SER A 30 -15.94 10.89 5.12
N VAL A 31 -16.78 10.90 4.09
CA VAL A 31 -16.39 11.06 2.69
C VAL A 31 -17.31 12.07 2.03
N ASP A 32 -16.73 12.87 1.14
CA ASP A 32 -17.48 13.76 0.27
C ASP A 32 -18.47 12.93 -0.57
N SER A 33 -19.72 13.38 -0.56
CA SER A 33 -20.83 12.66 -1.16
C SER A 33 -20.72 12.51 -2.68
N ASP A 34 -19.98 13.40 -3.36
CA ASP A 34 -19.93 13.48 -4.81
C ASP A 34 -18.55 13.15 -5.39
N ILE A 35 -17.46 13.39 -4.63
CA ILE A 35 -16.08 13.19 -5.10
C ILE A 35 -15.26 12.48 -4.03
N SER A 36 -15.07 11.18 -4.19
CA SER A 36 -14.19 10.40 -3.31
C SER A 36 -13.48 9.28 -4.06
N ASP A 37 -12.39 8.78 -3.47
CA ASP A 37 -11.68 7.58 -3.96
C ASP A 37 -12.65 6.40 -4.17
N PHE A 38 -13.66 6.27 -3.31
CA PHE A 38 -14.64 5.18 -3.39
C PHE A 38 -15.54 5.29 -4.62
N ILE A 39 -15.93 6.51 -5.00
CA ILE A 39 -16.66 6.75 -6.25
C ILE A 39 -15.77 6.37 -7.43
N THR A 40 -14.52 6.83 -7.48
CA THR A 40 -13.59 6.46 -8.55
C THR A 40 -13.34 4.95 -8.63
N MET A 41 -13.22 4.26 -7.49
CA MET A 41 -13.11 2.80 -7.44
C MET A 41 -14.37 2.10 -7.99
N ALA A 42 -15.56 2.62 -7.68
CA ALA A 42 -16.82 2.09 -8.20
C ALA A 42 -16.92 2.31 -9.72
N GLU A 43 -16.56 3.48 -10.22
CA GLU A 43 -16.52 3.80 -11.64
C GLU A 43 -15.57 2.89 -12.42
N ASP A 44 -14.32 2.71 -11.95
CA ASP A 44 -13.34 1.79 -12.55
C ASP A 44 -13.88 0.35 -12.57
N LEU A 45 -14.50 -0.09 -11.47
CA LEU A 45 -15.13 -1.42 -11.42
C LEU A 45 -16.29 -1.55 -12.40
N ALA A 46 -17.12 -0.52 -12.56
CA ALA A 46 -18.22 -0.51 -13.51
C ALA A 46 -17.71 -0.61 -14.96
N VAL A 47 -16.67 0.16 -15.30
CA VAL A 47 -15.98 0.08 -16.59
C VAL A 47 -15.46 -1.33 -16.83
N ARG A 48 -14.72 -1.92 -15.87
CA ARG A 48 -14.19 -3.28 -16.02
C ARG A 48 -15.28 -4.32 -16.22
N LEU A 49 -16.37 -4.25 -15.45
CA LEU A 49 -17.54 -5.12 -15.60
C LEU A 49 -18.16 -5.00 -17.00
N SER A 50 -18.38 -3.77 -17.47
CA SER A 50 -19.02 -3.52 -18.77
C SER A 50 -18.20 -4.01 -19.98
N HIS A 51 -16.86 -3.96 -19.89
CA HIS A 51 -15.93 -4.36 -20.96
C HIS A 51 -15.44 -5.80 -20.84
N PHE A 52 -15.71 -6.49 -19.72
CA PHE A 52 -15.23 -7.85 -19.54
C PHE A 52 -15.67 -8.85 -20.64
N PRO A 53 -16.91 -8.79 -21.17
CA PRO A 53 -17.31 -9.68 -22.26
C PRO A 53 -16.41 -9.57 -23.50
N GLU A 54 -15.93 -8.37 -23.82
CA GLU A 54 -15.03 -8.13 -24.95
C GLU A 54 -13.66 -8.77 -24.71
N ILE A 55 -13.16 -8.69 -23.47
CA ILE A 55 -11.95 -9.38 -23.03
C ILE A 55 -12.11 -10.91 -23.15
N ALA A 56 -13.33 -11.41 -22.90
CA ALA A 56 -13.68 -12.82 -23.09
C ALA A 56 -13.87 -13.22 -24.56
N GLY A 57 -13.67 -12.30 -25.52
CA GLY A 57 -13.85 -12.55 -26.95
C GLY A 57 -15.31 -12.61 -27.39
N ARG A 58 -16.24 -12.06 -26.61
CA ARG A 58 -17.66 -11.95 -26.95
C ARG A 58 -17.99 -10.51 -27.36
N LYS A 59 -18.98 -10.34 -28.23
CA LYS A 59 -19.54 -9.01 -28.49
C LYS A 59 -20.12 -8.44 -27.20
N SER A 60 -20.07 -7.11 -27.08
CA SER A 60 -20.71 -6.37 -25.99
C SER A 60 -22.11 -6.94 -25.68
N VAL A 61 -22.35 -7.26 -24.41
CA VAL A 61 -23.59 -7.91 -23.94
C VAL A 61 -24.77 -6.92 -23.87
N ARG A 62 -24.60 -5.67 -24.33
CA ARG A 62 -25.65 -4.63 -24.38
C ARG A 62 -26.97 -5.08 -25.03
N THR A 63 -26.92 -6.07 -25.91
CA THR A 63 -28.11 -6.58 -26.59
C THR A 63 -28.95 -7.55 -25.76
N ASN A 64 -28.47 -8.01 -24.60
CA ASN A 64 -29.23 -8.89 -23.71
C ASN A 64 -30.03 -8.07 -22.70
N LYS A 65 -31.32 -7.86 -22.98
CA LYS A 65 -32.32 -7.20 -22.10
C LYS A 65 -32.55 -7.89 -20.73
N ASN A 66 -31.71 -8.83 -20.32
CA ASN A 66 -32.05 -9.84 -19.31
C ASN A 66 -31.47 -9.57 -17.90
N SER A 67 -30.64 -8.55 -17.69
CA SER A 67 -30.22 -8.14 -16.34
C SER A 67 -30.33 -6.63 -16.17
N GLN A 68 -31.19 -6.22 -15.25
CA GLN A 68 -31.34 -4.82 -14.86
C GLN A 68 -30.03 -4.29 -14.29
N GLU A 69 -29.41 -5.05 -13.39
CA GLU A 69 -28.19 -4.66 -12.69
C GLU A 69 -27.01 -4.49 -13.64
N TYR A 70 -26.85 -5.40 -14.61
CA TYR A 70 -25.82 -5.25 -15.64
C TYR A 70 -26.03 -4.00 -16.49
N ASN A 71 -27.28 -3.64 -16.82
CA ASN A 71 -27.58 -2.42 -17.56
C ASN A 71 -27.22 -1.16 -16.76
N VAL A 72 -27.54 -1.13 -15.46
CA VAL A 72 -27.12 -0.04 -14.56
C VAL A 72 -25.60 0.14 -14.60
N ILE A 73 -24.84 -0.96 -14.49
CA ILE A 73 -23.38 -0.93 -14.53
C ILE A 73 -22.83 -0.42 -15.87
N VAL A 74 -23.45 -0.82 -16.98
CA VAL A 74 -23.08 -0.35 -18.32
C VAL A 74 -23.33 1.15 -18.47
N ASP A 75 -24.46 1.65 -17.95
CA ASP A 75 -24.79 3.07 -18.04
C ASP A 75 -23.86 3.92 -17.14
N ILE A 76 -23.50 3.44 -15.95
CA ILE A 76 -22.45 4.08 -15.12
C ILE A 76 -21.13 4.13 -15.89
N ALA A 77 -20.69 3.00 -16.46
CA ALA A 77 -19.44 2.93 -17.22
C ALA A 77 -19.39 3.86 -18.43
N ASP A 78 -20.54 4.14 -19.05
CA ASP A 78 -20.65 5.12 -20.13
C ASP A 78 -20.61 6.55 -19.59
N ALA A 79 -21.34 6.84 -18.51
CA ALA A 79 -21.37 8.16 -17.89
C ALA A 79 -19.97 8.59 -17.43
N THR A 80 -19.17 7.70 -16.84
CA THR A 80 -17.79 8.01 -16.42
C THR A 80 -16.88 8.40 -17.61
N LYS A 81 -17.14 7.90 -18.82
CA LYS A 81 -16.29 8.17 -20.00
C LYS A 81 -16.60 9.49 -20.70
N HIS A 82 -17.74 10.09 -20.40
CA HIS A 82 -18.28 11.20 -21.15
C HIS A 82 -18.75 12.28 -20.17
N GLU A 83 -18.30 13.53 -20.31
CA GLU A 83 -18.76 14.63 -19.44
C GLU A 83 -20.30 14.76 -19.42
N SER A 84 -20.95 14.42 -20.52
CA SER A 84 -22.40 14.27 -20.62
C SER A 84 -22.77 13.31 -21.75
N LEU A 85 -23.69 12.37 -21.51
CA LEU A 85 -24.28 11.53 -22.55
C LEU A 85 -25.40 12.28 -23.29
N SER A 86 -25.59 11.97 -24.57
CA SER A 86 -26.68 12.52 -25.40
C SER A 86 -28.09 12.12 -24.94
N ASN A 87 -28.20 11.07 -24.13
CA ASN A 87 -29.44 10.69 -23.46
C ASN A 87 -29.27 10.97 -21.95
N GLU A 88 -29.94 12.01 -21.46
CA GLU A 88 -29.89 12.43 -20.05
C GLU A 88 -30.33 11.33 -19.09
N GLU A 89 -31.25 10.43 -19.50
CA GLU A 89 -31.69 9.31 -18.67
C GLU A 89 -30.55 8.34 -18.33
N ARG A 90 -29.42 8.40 -19.06
CA ARG A 90 -28.24 7.55 -18.84
C ARG A 90 -27.14 8.25 -18.05
N ASN A 91 -27.29 9.54 -17.75
CA ASN A 91 -26.36 10.30 -16.91
C ASN A 91 -26.60 9.93 -15.44
N ASN A 92 -26.17 8.73 -15.05
CA ASN A 92 -26.32 8.26 -13.68
C ASN A 92 -25.26 8.91 -12.79
N LYS A 93 -25.71 9.59 -11.73
CA LYS A 93 -24.81 10.15 -10.71
C LYS A 93 -24.54 9.09 -9.65
N LEU A 94 -23.27 8.91 -9.31
CA LEU A 94 -22.88 8.17 -8.11
C LEU A 94 -22.76 9.16 -6.96
N SER A 95 -23.29 8.77 -5.81
CA SER A 95 -23.08 9.47 -4.55
C SER A 95 -22.72 8.48 -3.44
N ILE A 96 -22.20 8.96 -2.32
CA ILE A 96 -21.89 8.13 -1.16
C ILE A 96 -22.60 8.63 0.09
N SER A 97 -23.16 7.69 0.85
CA SER A 97 -23.90 7.96 2.09
C SER A 97 -23.40 7.07 3.23
N SER A 98 -23.24 7.63 4.42
CA SER A 98 -22.88 6.89 5.63
C SER A 98 -24.14 6.33 6.29
N GLN A 99 -24.26 5.00 6.37
CA GLN A 99 -25.42 4.33 6.94
C GLN A 99 -25.25 4.07 8.43
N PHE A 100 -26.28 4.38 9.21
CA PHE A 100 -26.35 4.12 10.65
C PHE A 100 -27.61 3.34 11.03
N GLU A 101 -27.46 2.36 11.90
CA GLU A 101 -28.55 1.66 12.57
C GLU A 101 -28.88 2.42 13.87
N GLY A 102 -30.09 2.97 13.97
CA GLY A 102 -30.61 3.61 15.17
C GLY A 102 -31.52 2.68 15.98
N ARG A 103 -31.56 2.89 17.29
CA ARG A 103 -32.42 2.21 18.25
C ARG A 103 -33.28 3.21 19.04
N ASP A 104 -34.32 2.68 19.69
CA ASP A 104 -35.24 3.48 20.51
C ASP A 104 -34.58 4.08 21.76
N ASP A 105 -33.40 3.61 22.16
CA ASP A 105 -32.59 4.13 23.27
C ASP A 105 -31.64 5.27 22.84
N GLU A 106 -31.87 5.87 21.67
CA GLU A 106 -31.04 6.93 21.08
C GLU A 106 -29.57 6.52 20.86
N THR A 107 -29.31 5.22 20.72
CA THR A 107 -28.01 4.71 20.31
C THR A 107 -27.96 4.41 18.82
N PHE A 108 -26.78 4.63 18.25
CA PHE A 108 -26.49 4.50 16.83
C PHE A 108 -25.28 3.62 16.63
N ARG A 109 -25.32 2.78 15.59
CA ARG A 109 -24.20 1.98 15.13
C ARG A 109 -23.92 2.32 13.67
N PHE A 110 -22.66 2.56 13.34
CA PHE A 110 -22.24 2.65 11.94
C PHE A 110 -22.37 1.28 11.25
N ILE A 111 -23.00 1.24 10.08
CA ILE A 111 -23.18 0.03 9.29
C ILE A 111 -22.08 -0.04 8.22
N ARG A 112 -22.04 0.95 7.33
CA ARG A 112 -21.04 1.10 6.26
C ARG A 112 -21.27 2.42 5.53
N ASN A 113 -20.33 2.81 4.70
CA ASN A 113 -20.55 3.74 3.61
C ASN A 113 -21.21 2.99 2.42
N LYS A 114 -22.26 3.57 1.85
CA LYS A 114 -23.03 3.01 0.73
C LYS A 114 -22.92 3.93 -0.47
N ILE A 115 -22.42 3.39 -1.57
CA ILE A 115 -22.41 4.07 -2.86
C ILE A 115 -23.79 3.92 -3.49
N VAL A 116 -24.50 5.03 -3.62
CA VAL A 116 -25.83 5.13 -4.20
C VAL A 116 -25.68 5.45 -5.68
N VAL A 117 -26.40 4.70 -6.51
CA VAL A 117 -26.58 5.02 -7.92
C VAL A 117 -27.95 5.66 -8.07
N GLU A 118 -27.99 6.93 -8.45
CA GLU A 118 -29.23 7.64 -8.78
C GLU A 118 -29.57 7.37 -10.25
N HIS A 119 -30.33 6.31 -10.49
CA HIS A 119 -30.69 5.90 -11.85
C HIS A 119 -32.09 6.38 -12.22
N SER A 120 -32.22 7.14 -13.30
CA SER A 120 -33.49 7.72 -13.78
C SER A 120 -34.64 6.70 -13.88
N LYS A 121 -34.35 5.54 -14.48
CA LYS A 121 -35.30 4.45 -14.73
C LYS A 121 -35.52 3.50 -13.55
N TYR A 122 -34.48 3.20 -12.77
CA TYR A 122 -34.52 2.15 -11.75
C TYR A 122 -34.56 2.71 -10.31
N GLY A 123 -34.54 4.03 -10.17
CA GLY A 123 -34.45 4.71 -8.89
C GLY A 123 -33.07 4.55 -8.25
N ASN A 124 -33.04 4.75 -6.93
CA ASN A 124 -31.82 4.65 -6.15
C ASN A 124 -31.48 3.19 -5.87
N VAL A 125 -30.31 2.74 -6.30
CA VAL A 125 -29.82 1.38 -6.05
C VAL A 125 -28.46 1.41 -5.37
N ASP A 126 -28.13 0.37 -4.59
CA ASP A 126 -26.81 0.19 -4.00
C ASP A 126 -25.84 -0.37 -5.05
N PHE A 127 -24.74 0.34 -5.30
CA PHE A 127 -23.73 -0.06 -6.26
C PHE A 127 -23.09 -1.42 -5.92
N LEU A 128 -22.81 -1.74 -4.66
CA LEU A 128 -22.15 -3.00 -4.31
C LEU A 128 -23.04 -4.21 -4.62
N GLU A 129 -24.32 -4.12 -4.27
CA GLU A 129 -25.30 -5.17 -4.57
C GLU A 129 -25.53 -5.29 -6.08
N THR A 130 -25.67 -4.15 -6.75
CA THR A 130 -25.89 -4.09 -8.20
C THR A 130 -24.69 -4.68 -8.97
N SER A 131 -23.47 -4.29 -8.61
CA SER A 131 -22.24 -4.79 -9.25
C SER A 131 -22.00 -6.27 -8.96
N LYS A 132 -22.34 -6.76 -7.76
CA LYS A 132 -22.30 -8.19 -7.44
C LYS A 132 -23.25 -8.99 -8.35
N LYS A 133 -24.52 -8.58 -8.44
CA LYS A 133 -25.50 -9.25 -9.31
C LYS A 133 -25.12 -9.17 -10.79
N ALA A 134 -24.56 -8.05 -11.23
CA ALA A 134 -24.03 -7.90 -12.58
C ALA A 134 -22.86 -8.87 -12.86
N ALA A 135 -21.95 -9.06 -11.89
CA ALA A 135 -20.87 -10.03 -11.99
C ALA A 135 -21.40 -11.48 -12.02
N GLU A 136 -22.39 -11.81 -11.18
CA GLU A 136 -23.06 -13.12 -11.18
C GLU A 136 -23.77 -13.40 -12.51
N PHE A 137 -24.42 -12.40 -13.08
CA PHE A 137 -24.97 -12.47 -14.43
C PHE A 137 -23.86 -12.79 -15.45
N LEU A 138 -22.72 -12.09 -15.40
CA LEU A 138 -21.59 -12.39 -16.29
C LEU A 138 -21.00 -13.79 -16.09
N PHE A 139 -20.96 -14.33 -14.86
CA PHE A 139 -20.56 -15.72 -14.63
C PHE A 139 -21.42 -16.67 -15.46
N SER A 140 -22.74 -16.50 -15.36
CA SER A 140 -23.72 -17.35 -16.06
C SER A 140 -23.59 -17.21 -17.57
N GLN A 141 -23.43 -15.98 -18.09
CA GLN A 141 -23.38 -15.74 -19.53
C GLN A 141 -22.08 -16.24 -20.13
N LEU A 142 -20.95 -16.00 -19.46
CA LEU A 142 -19.62 -16.32 -19.97
C LEU A 142 -19.21 -17.77 -19.70
N GLY A 143 -19.96 -18.50 -18.87
CA GLY A 143 -19.66 -19.89 -18.50
C GLY A 143 -18.45 -19.99 -17.56
N LEU A 144 -18.25 -18.99 -16.70
CA LEU A 144 -17.11 -18.94 -15.78
C LEU A 144 -17.35 -19.89 -14.61
N ASN A 145 -16.40 -20.78 -14.37
CA ASN A 145 -16.45 -21.69 -13.23
C ASN A 145 -15.74 -21.06 -12.02
N ILE A 146 -16.38 -20.07 -11.41
CA ILE A 146 -15.88 -19.35 -10.24
C ILE A 146 -16.84 -19.55 -9.08
N PHE A 147 -16.33 -20.04 -7.95
CA PHE A 147 -17.09 -20.10 -6.72
C PHE A 147 -16.89 -18.81 -5.92
N TRP A 148 -17.79 -17.85 -6.12
CA TRP A 148 -17.77 -16.58 -5.41
C TRP A 148 -19.05 -16.41 -4.58
N LYS A 149 -18.88 -16.35 -3.25
CA LYS A 149 -19.96 -16.14 -2.28
C LYS A 149 -19.72 -14.87 -1.49
N ALA A 150 -19.74 -13.74 -2.18
CA ALA A 150 -19.56 -12.45 -1.56
C ALA A 150 -20.77 -12.05 -0.72
N ASN A 151 -20.51 -11.57 0.50
CA ASN A 151 -21.48 -10.87 1.32
C ASN A 151 -21.07 -9.40 1.38
N ILE A 152 -22.05 -8.49 1.34
CA ILE A 152 -21.80 -7.10 1.65
C ILE A 152 -21.42 -7.04 3.13
N LEU A 153 -20.28 -6.44 3.43
CA LEU A 153 -19.76 -6.39 4.78
C LEU A 153 -20.41 -5.24 5.54
N GLU A 154 -20.65 -5.46 6.82
CA GLU A 154 -21.03 -4.43 7.77
C GLU A 154 -19.88 -4.22 8.75
N ALA A 155 -19.74 -3.00 9.25
CA ALA A 155 -18.88 -2.67 10.35
C ALA A 155 -19.29 -3.43 11.63
N PRO A 156 -18.34 -3.64 12.57
CA PRO A 156 -18.62 -4.31 13.84
C PRO A 156 -19.82 -3.74 14.58
N ILE A 157 -20.52 -4.60 15.32
CA ILE A 157 -21.73 -4.21 16.05
C ILE A 157 -21.38 -3.42 17.31
N TYR A 158 -21.17 -2.11 17.14
CA TYR A 158 -20.88 -1.17 18.22
C TYR A 158 -21.89 -0.01 18.22
N PHE A 159 -22.68 0.08 19.29
CA PHE A 159 -23.64 1.16 19.49
C PHE A 159 -23.06 2.25 20.39
N SER A 160 -23.31 3.50 20.02
CA SER A 160 -22.87 4.70 20.72
C SER A 160 -24.03 5.67 20.83
N ASN A 161 -24.04 6.53 21.84
CA ASN A 161 -24.98 7.65 21.94
C ASN A 161 -24.66 8.79 20.96
N LYS A 162 -23.72 8.58 20.04
CA LYS A 162 -23.27 9.54 19.04
C LYS A 162 -23.20 8.89 17.65
N VAL A 163 -23.57 9.67 16.64
CA VAL A 163 -23.34 9.36 15.22
C VAL A 163 -21.95 9.86 14.89
N GLN A 164 -20.98 8.94 14.89
CA GLN A 164 -19.56 9.25 14.74
C GLN A 164 -19.06 8.94 13.34
N LEU A 165 -18.26 9.83 12.74
CA LEU A 165 -17.50 9.56 11.52
C LEU A 165 -16.11 10.15 11.61
N ASP A 166 -15.15 9.48 10.98
CA ASP A 166 -13.75 9.87 10.98
C ASP A 166 -13.36 10.64 9.71
N ILE A 167 -12.76 11.82 9.85
CA ILE A 167 -12.19 12.55 8.71
C ILE A 167 -10.87 11.89 8.33
N TYR A 168 -10.82 11.37 7.11
CA TYR A 168 -9.58 10.93 6.47
C TYR A 168 -9.39 11.69 5.16
N TYR A 169 -8.48 12.66 5.16
CA TYR A 169 -8.10 13.41 3.95
C TYR A 169 -7.42 12.54 2.88
N LYS A 170 -7.07 11.28 3.20
CA LYS A 170 -6.54 10.32 2.23
C LYS A 170 -7.52 10.00 1.10
N HIS A 171 -8.83 10.06 1.36
CA HIS A 171 -9.86 9.56 0.45
C HIS A 171 -10.63 10.66 -0.29
N GLN A 172 -10.24 11.92 -0.10
CA GLN A 172 -10.93 13.09 -0.64
C GLN A 172 -10.00 14.31 -0.66
N PHE A 173 -10.05 15.08 -1.75
CA PHE A 173 -9.30 16.33 -1.88
C PHE A 173 -10.10 17.56 -1.47
N VAL A 174 -11.42 17.49 -1.62
CA VAL A 174 -12.37 18.56 -1.32
C VAL A 174 -13.50 17.96 -0.49
N TRP A 175 -14.06 18.74 0.43
CA TRP A 175 -15.24 18.36 1.19
C TRP A 175 -16.35 19.38 0.93
N ASN A 176 -17.37 18.95 0.21
CA ASN A 176 -18.54 19.75 -0.17
C ASN A 176 -19.80 19.33 0.58
N GLY A 177 -19.88 18.10 1.07
CA GLY A 177 -21.07 17.59 1.75
C GLY A 177 -20.87 16.22 2.38
N LEU A 178 -21.77 15.88 3.29
CA LEU A 178 -21.89 14.56 3.91
C LEU A 178 -23.35 14.14 3.83
N GLN A 179 -23.60 12.91 3.37
CA GLN A 179 -24.92 12.31 3.37
C GLN A 179 -24.99 11.22 4.44
N ILE A 180 -25.96 11.30 5.35
CA ILE A 180 -26.18 10.31 6.41
C ILE A 180 -27.53 9.65 6.17
N GLU A 181 -27.55 8.32 6.21
CA GLU A 181 -28.77 7.51 6.09
C GLU A 181 -29.01 6.78 7.41
N PHE A 182 -30.15 7.04 8.05
CA PHE A 182 -30.55 6.33 9.27
C PHE A 182 -31.51 5.20 8.94
N LEU A 183 -31.23 4.03 9.51
CA LEU A 183 -31.97 2.79 9.36
C LEU A 183 -32.30 2.23 10.74
N ARG A 184 -33.30 1.36 10.83
CA ARG A 184 -33.59 0.55 12.02
C ARG A 184 -34.00 -0.85 11.60
N LYS A 185 -33.80 -1.84 12.45
CA LYS A 185 -34.35 -3.18 12.21
C LYS A 185 -35.84 -3.21 12.53
N ASN A 186 -36.65 -3.76 11.63
CA ASN A 186 -38.03 -4.11 11.91
C ASN A 186 -38.12 -5.46 12.66
N GLU A 187 -39.34 -5.95 12.91
CA GLU A 187 -39.57 -7.23 13.61
C GLU A 187 -39.00 -8.46 12.87
N SER A 188 -38.89 -8.40 11.54
CA SER A 188 -38.27 -9.46 10.73
C SER A 188 -36.73 -9.36 10.67
N GLY A 189 -36.14 -8.33 11.29
CA GLY A 189 -34.70 -8.08 11.31
C GLY A 189 -34.17 -7.34 10.07
N GLU A 190 -35.06 -6.86 9.19
CA GLU A 190 -34.71 -6.10 7.99
C GLU A 190 -34.46 -4.62 8.33
N LEU A 191 -33.45 -4.04 7.70
CA LEU A 191 -33.16 -2.62 7.83
C LEU A 191 -34.15 -1.78 7.01
N ILE A 192 -34.90 -0.92 7.69
CA ILE A 192 -35.84 0.03 7.11
C ILE A 192 -35.41 1.46 7.44
N HIS A 193 -35.78 2.42 6.61
CA HIS A 193 -35.52 3.83 6.89
C HIS A 193 -36.08 4.25 8.25
N TYR A 194 -35.25 5.00 8.97
CA TYR A 194 -35.54 5.52 10.29
C TYR A 194 -35.24 7.02 10.30
N ASN A 195 -36.08 7.81 10.97
CA ASN A 195 -35.81 9.22 11.19
C ASN A 195 -35.67 9.43 12.71
N PRO A 196 -34.44 9.43 13.26
CA PRO A 196 -34.26 9.63 14.69
C PRO A 196 -34.81 10.99 15.13
N PRO A 197 -35.52 11.07 16.28
CA PRO A 197 -36.05 12.33 16.77
C PRO A 197 -34.92 13.32 17.11
N ASN A 198 -33.81 12.82 17.67
CA ASN A 198 -32.59 13.57 17.95
C ASN A 198 -31.37 12.67 17.75
N PHE A 199 -30.23 13.25 17.38
CA PHE A 199 -28.95 12.58 17.42
C PHE A 199 -27.82 13.57 17.65
N LEU A 200 -26.77 13.15 18.37
CA LEU A 200 -25.54 13.91 18.46
C LEU A 200 -24.59 13.48 17.34
N PHE A 201 -24.29 14.38 16.42
CA PHE A 201 -23.30 14.13 15.38
C PHE A 201 -21.91 14.54 15.86
N GLU A 202 -20.93 13.66 15.71
CA GLU A 202 -19.54 13.91 16.04
C GLU A 202 -18.65 13.55 14.85
N LEU A 203 -18.00 14.56 14.29
CA LEU A 203 -17.01 14.38 13.26
C LEU A 203 -15.63 14.37 13.89
N ARG A 204 -15.00 13.20 13.94
CA ARG A 204 -13.66 13.02 14.51
C ARG A 204 -12.64 13.24 13.42
N SER A 205 -11.91 14.34 13.42
CA SER A 205 -10.66 14.31 12.67
C SER A 205 -9.75 13.29 13.37
N HIS A 206 -9.07 12.43 12.61
CA HIS A 206 -7.87 11.77 13.15
C HIS A 206 -6.71 12.78 13.34
N GLU A 207 -6.99 14.08 13.26
CA GLU A 207 -6.04 15.19 13.37
C GLU A 207 -6.36 16.07 14.58
N SER A 208 -6.00 15.57 15.75
CA SER A 208 -5.01 16.17 16.64
C SER A 208 -5.08 15.35 17.91
N ILE A 209 -3.96 14.72 18.26
CA ILE A 209 -3.77 14.33 19.65
C ILE A 209 -3.96 15.62 20.45
N MET A 210 -5.04 15.70 21.22
CA MET A 210 -5.39 16.83 22.07
C MET A 210 -4.38 16.89 23.21
N ALA A 211 -3.21 17.44 22.90
CA ALA A 211 -2.11 17.58 23.80
C ALA A 211 -1.76 19.06 23.90
N THR A 212 -1.63 19.52 25.13
CA THR A 212 -1.26 20.92 25.41
C THR A 212 0.23 21.16 25.20
N ASN A 213 1.02 20.08 25.11
CA ASN A 213 2.47 20.12 24.97
C ASN A 213 3.03 18.87 24.26
N PHE A 214 4.31 18.92 23.87
CA PHE A 214 4.97 17.84 23.14
C PHE A 214 5.06 16.52 23.92
N PHE A 215 5.18 16.59 25.26
CA PHE A 215 5.19 15.39 26.10
C PHE A 215 3.86 14.65 26.05
N GLU A 216 2.74 15.35 26.29
CA GLU A 216 1.39 14.78 26.19
C GLU A 216 1.13 14.24 24.79
N TYR A 217 1.59 14.99 23.77
CA TYR A 217 1.43 14.60 22.38
C TYR A 217 2.09 13.26 22.10
N VAL A 218 3.36 13.10 22.48
CA VAL A 218 4.07 11.84 22.29
C VAL A 218 3.48 10.72 23.15
N TYR A 219 3.03 11.01 24.37
CA TYR A 219 2.43 9.99 25.22
C TYR A 219 1.15 9.38 24.61
N GLU A 220 0.24 10.22 24.13
CA GLU A 220 -0.97 9.76 23.45
C GLU A 220 -0.64 9.09 22.11
N LEU A 221 0.36 9.61 21.38
CA LEU A 221 0.84 8.99 20.15
C LEU A 221 1.35 7.57 20.41
N LEU A 222 2.11 7.36 21.49
CA LEU A 222 2.59 6.04 21.88
C LEU A 222 1.43 5.11 22.27
N LYS A 223 0.40 5.59 22.97
CA LYS A 223 -0.78 4.78 23.33
C LYS A 223 -1.48 4.21 22.11
N VAL A 224 -1.68 5.03 21.07
CA VAL A 224 -2.32 4.57 19.82
C VAL A 224 -1.38 3.73 18.95
N SER A 225 -0.08 3.76 19.23
CA SER A 225 0.95 3.03 18.49
C SER A 225 1.13 1.58 18.92
N ILE A 226 0.78 1.25 20.15
CA ILE A 226 0.98 -0.07 20.74
C ILE A 226 -0.31 -0.91 20.71
N ASN A 227 -0.17 -2.24 20.70
CA ASN A 227 -1.33 -3.14 20.81
C ASN A 227 -1.76 -3.30 22.30
N GLN A 228 -2.87 -3.99 22.53
CA GLN A 228 -3.40 -4.24 23.88
C GLN A 228 -2.49 -5.08 24.79
N GLU A 229 -1.45 -5.71 24.25
CA GLU A 229 -0.49 -6.53 24.99
C GLU A 229 0.63 -5.71 25.61
N TYR A 230 0.79 -4.44 25.24
CA TYR A 230 1.80 -3.55 25.81
C TYR A 230 1.18 -2.57 26.80
N ILE A 231 1.94 -2.22 27.83
CA ILE A 231 1.59 -1.19 28.81
C ILE A 231 2.66 -0.10 28.77
N ILE A 232 2.20 1.16 28.73
CA ILE A 232 3.06 2.34 28.87
C ILE A 232 3.02 2.80 30.32
N SER A 233 4.20 2.85 30.93
CA SER A 233 4.41 3.46 32.23
C SER A 233 5.24 4.73 32.09
N ILE A 234 4.93 5.74 32.91
CA ILE A 234 5.66 7.01 32.93
C ILE A 234 6.48 7.03 34.21
N ASN A 235 7.74 7.44 34.12
CA ASN A 235 8.54 7.71 35.31
C ASN A 235 7.87 8.86 36.11
N PRO A 236 7.46 8.67 37.38
CA PRO A 236 6.72 9.67 38.16
C PRO A 236 7.40 11.05 38.22
N LEU A 237 8.75 11.07 38.19
CA LEU A 237 9.55 12.31 38.18
C LEU A 237 9.44 13.11 36.87
N ALA A 238 9.01 12.48 35.77
CA ALA A 238 8.81 13.12 34.48
C ALA A 238 7.45 13.88 34.39
N ARG A 239 6.47 13.52 35.21
CA ARG A 239 5.12 14.15 35.19
C ARG A 239 5.10 15.56 35.77
N SER A 240 6.05 15.94 36.64
CA SER A 240 5.99 17.23 37.35
C SER A 240 6.57 18.42 36.57
N ASN A 241 7.33 18.19 35.50
CA ASN A 241 8.21 19.22 34.92
C ASN A 241 7.88 19.67 33.49
N ASN A 242 6.76 19.24 32.87
CA ASN A 242 6.44 19.61 31.47
C ASN A 242 7.64 19.42 30.49
N SER A 243 8.55 18.48 30.79
CA SER A 243 9.91 18.59 30.29
C SER A 243 10.08 17.90 28.95
N ASN A 244 10.77 18.57 28.03
CA ASN A 244 11.34 18.02 26.80
C ASN A 244 12.43 16.94 27.06
N ASN A 245 12.49 16.37 28.27
CA ASN A 245 13.45 15.37 28.72
C ASN A 245 12.74 14.31 29.58
N ALA A 246 11.62 13.80 29.08
CA ALA A 246 10.81 12.79 29.75
C ALA A 246 11.18 11.37 29.28
N GLU A 247 10.86 10.39 30.11
CA GLU A 247 11.11 8.98 29.83
C GLU A 247 9.85 8.14 30.07
N PHE A 248 9.54 7.30 29.09
CA PHE A 248 8.46 6.33 29.11
C PHE A 248 9.05 4.93 29.06
N THR A 249 8.35 3.96 29.65
CA THR A 249 8.70 2.55 29.54
C THR A 249 7.52 1.80 28.97
N ILE A 250 7.73 1.13 27.83
CA ILE A 250 6.76 0.26 27.18
C ILE A 250 7.15 -1.18 27.51
N LYS A 251 6.26 -1.91 28.17
CA LYS A 251 6.48 -3.32 28.54
C LYS A 251 5.44 -4.20 27.87
N ASN A 252 5.86 -5.35 27.35
CA ASN A 252 4.92 -6.38 26.91
C ASN A 252 4.41 -7.18 28.13
N ASN A 253 3.12 -7.48 28.21
CA ASN A 253 2.52 -8.22 29.31
C ASN A 253 2.86 -9.72 29.30
N PHE A 254 3.25 -10.26 28.14
CA PHE A 254 3.50 -11.69 27.92
C PHE A 254 4.97 -12.01 27.64
N LYS A 255 5.79 -11.00 27.32
CA LYS A 255 7.22 -11.13 27.03
C LYS A 255 8.01 -10.20 27.92
N GLU A 256 9.23 -10.59 28.32
CA GLU A 256 10.16 -9.72 29.05
C GLU A 256 10.76 -8.59 28.18
N GLU A 257 10.09 -8.19 27.08
CA GLU A 257 10.55 -7.10 26.21
C GLU A 257 10.24 -5.75 26.85
N VAL A 258 11.29 -4.96 27.12
CA VAL A 258 11.19 -3.60 27.68
C VAL A 258 11.80 -2.60 26.70
N ILE A 259 10.98 -1.67 26.23
CA ILE A 259 11.40 -0.55 25.38
C ILE A 259 11.38 0.73 26.21
N ILE A 260 12.52 1.40 26.30
CA ILE A 260 12.61 2.74 26.87
C ILE A 260 12.37 3.75 25.75
N VAL A 261 11.51 4.74 26.00
CA VAL A 261 11.29 5.85 25.08
C VAL A 261 11.69 7.15 25.77
N LYS A 262 12.63 7.90 25.18
CA LYS A 262 13.16 9.12 25.76
C LYS A 262 12.89 10.32 24.85
N LEU A 263 12.27 11.36 25.39
CA LEU A 263 12.21 12.67 24.75
C LEU A 263 13.52 13.40 25.03
N ILE A 264 14.05 14.10 24.03
CA ILE A 264 15.25 14.91 24.22
C ILE A 264 15.03 16.38 23.85
N PRO A 265 15.75 17.30 24.50
CA PRO A 265 15.72 18.71 24.13
C PRO A 265 16.44 18.96 22.81
N GLN A 266 16.11 20.09 22.17
CA GLN A 266 16.66 20.51 20.89
C GLN A 266 18.20 20.54 20.85
N ASP A 267 18.85 20.99 21.92
CA ASP A 267 20.32 21.06 21.99
C ASP A 267 20.97 19.66 21.95
N CYS A 268 20.28 18.64 22.46
CA CYS A 268 20.74 17.25 22.42
C CYS A 268 20.59 16.64 21.01
N ALA A 269 19.60 17.10 20.23
CA ALA A 269 19.39 16.63 18.87
C ALA A 269 20.42 17.21 17.87
N THR A 270 21.13 18.28 18.22
CA THR A 270 22.11 18.94 17.34
C THR A 270 23.56 18.72 17.75
N ASN A 271 23.83 18.32 19.01
CA ASN A 271 25.18 18.11 19.53
C ASN A 271 25.45 16.65 19.88
N ILE A 272 26.34 16.00 19.13
CA ILE A 272 26.68 14.57 19.30
C ILE A 272 27.32 14.25 20.67
N GLU A 273 28.10 15.16 21.26
CA GLU A 273 28.73 14.90 22.56
C GLU A 273 27.68 14.86 23.68
N TYR A 274 26.72 15.78 23.63
CA TYR A 274 25.59 15.79 24.56
C TYR A 274 24.71 14.55 24.37
N PHE A 275 24.42 14.18 23.12
CA PHE A 275 23.69 12.97 22.79
C PHE A 275 24.36 11.70 23.34
N LYS A 276 25.68 11.56 23.14
CA LYS A 276 26.47 10.43 23.66
C LYS A 276 26.44 10.35 25.19
N ASN A 277 26.48 11.50 25.87
CA ASN A 277 26.40 11.52 27.33
C ASN A 277 25.03 11.06 27.83
N VAL A 278 23.93 11.46 27.17
CA VAL A 278 22.57 10.97 27.50
C VAL A 278 22.47 9.44 27.40
N LEU A 279 23.14 8.82 26.42
CA LEU A 279 23.14 7.37 26.25
C LEU A 279 23.92 6.62 27.34
N LYS A 280 25.04 7.18 27.83
CA LYS A 280 25.91 6.51 28.82
C LYS A 280 25.21 6.20 30.13
N ASP A 281 24.27 7.05 30.53
CA ASP A 281 23.58 6.94 31.82
C ASP A 281 22.36 6.01 31.77
N LEU A 282 22.03 5.46 30.60
CA LEU A 282 20.85 4.64 30.39
C LEU A 282 21.22 3.16 30.28
N LYS A 283 20.50 2.32 31.04
CA LYS A 283 20.51 0.86 30.85
C LYS A 283 19.24 0.47 30.11
N PHE A 284 19.37 -0.03 28.89
CA PHE A 284 18.24 -0.38 28.03
C PHE A 284 18.53 -1.64 27.22
N GLU A 285 17.48 -2.41 26.93
CA GLU A 285 17.50 -3.47 25.91
C GLU A 285 17.13 -2.91 24.54
N SER A 286 16.13 -2.01 24.50
CA SER A 286 15.74 -1.23 23.34
C SER A 286 15.41 0.20 23.75
N LEU A 287 15.91 1.18 22.99
CA LEU A 287 15.75 2.60 23.25
C LEU A 287 15.24 3.32 22.01
N ILE A 288 14.14 4.06 22.16
CA ILE A 288 13.62 4.98 21.14
C ILE A 288 13.81 6.40 21.65
N ILE A 289 14.52 7.22 20.88
CA ILE A 289 14.76 8.62 21.18
C ILE A 289 13.91 9.47 20.26
N ILE A 290 13.06 10.31 20.83
CA ILE A 290 12.11 11.13 20.10
C ILE A 290 12.50 12.61 20.22
N SER A 291 12.59 13.28 19.08
CA SER A 291 12.89 14.71 18.98
C SER A 291 11.81 15.45 18.19
N LYS A 292 11.57 16.72 18.58
CA LYS A 292 10.71 17.65 17.85
C LYS A 292 11.42 18.27 16.65
N ILE A 293 12.75 18.25 16.63
CA ILE A 293 13.54 18.73 15.50
C ILE A 293 14.35 17.59 14.90
N ASP A 294 14.83 17.81 13.69
CA ASP A 294 15.72 16.84 13.04
C ASP A 294 17.03 16.68 13.83
N PHE A 295 17.60 15.48 13.78
CA PHE A 295 18.89 15.17 14.37
C PHE A 295 20.01 15.61 13.43
N SER A 296 21.15 16.02 13.98
CA SER A 296 22.34 16.25 13.16
C SER A 296 22.80 14.97 12.46
N GLU A 297 23.42 15.13 11.29
CA GLU A 297 23.94 14.01 10.50
C GLU A 297 24.89 13.13 11.32
N ASP A 298 25.77 13.73 12.12
CA ASP A 298 26.70 13.00 12.99
C ASP A 298 25.97 12.08 14.00
N ILE A 299 24.82 12.52 14.54
CA ILE A 299 24.00 11.71 15.46
C ILE A 299 23.30 10.58 14.71
N LYS A 300 22.69 10.88 13.56
CA LYS A 300 22.02 9.88 12.71
C LYS A 300 23.00 8.77 12.30
N GLU A 301 24.19 9.15 11.87
CA GLU A 301 25.27 8.23 11.54
C GLU A 301 25.69 7.39 12.75
N TYR A 302 25.88 8.04 13.90
CA TYR A 302 26.25 7.33 15.12
C TYR A 302 25.20 6.29 15.53
N VAL A 303 23.91 6.61 15.47
CA VAL A 303 22.84 5.66 15.81
C VAL A 303 22.76 4.50 14.81
N CYS A 304 23.05 4.71 13.52
CA CYS A 304 23.15 3.62 12.55
C CYS A 304 24.21 2.56 12.93
N SER A 305 25.22 2.95 13.72
CA SER A 305 26.25 2.03 14.23
C SER A 305 25.89 1.34 15.56
N LEU A 306 24.80 1.73 16.20
CA LEU A 306 24.36 1.17 17.49
C LEU A 306 23.28 0.10 17.29
N GLU A 307 23.34 -0.94 18.11
CA GLU A 307 22.25 -1.91 18.21
C GLU A 307 21.17 -1.39 19.15
N ASN A 308 19.91 -1.65 18.80
CA ASN A 308 18.71 -1.39 19.61
C ASN A 308 18.45 0.07 20.02
N VAL A 309 19.17 1.04 19.44
CA VAL A 309 18.87 2.47 19.57
C VAL A 309 18.17 2.93 18.31
N SER A 310 17.08 3.67 18.45
CA SER A 310 16.29 4.19 17.34
C SER A 310 15.95 5.65 17.53
N LEU A 311 15.90 6.40 16.45
CA LEU A 311 15.52 7.81 16.41
C LEU A 311 14.13 7.95 15.81
N VAL A 312 13.30 8.81 16.37
CA VAL A 312 12.02 9.23 15.80
C VAL A 312 11.99 10.75 15.74
N ILE A 313 11.75 11.29 14.55
CA ILE A 313 11.64 12.72 14.32
C ILE A 313 10.18 13.06 14.08
N ILE A 314 9.63 13.94 14.91
CA ILE A 314 8.25 14.42 14.80
C ILE A 314 8.26 15.94 14.81
N SER A 315 8.44 16.53 13.64
CA SER A 315 8.57 17.97 13.43
C SER A 315 7.27 18.73 13.71
N ASN A 316 6.15 18.15 13.26
CA ASN A 316 4.83 18.74 13.36
C ASN A 316 3.90 17.78 14.13
N HIS A 317 2.97 18.32 14.92
CA HIS A 317 1.98 17.55 15.73
C HIS A 317 0.91 16.85 14.88
N GLU A 318 1.33 16.24 13.78
CA GLU A 318 0.49 15.72 12.70
C GLU A 318 0.65 14.21 12.51
N ALA A 319 1.62 13.60 13.20
CA ALA A 319 1.77 12.15 13.20
C ALA A 319 0.58 11.51 13.93
N VAL A 320 0.03 10.45 13.33
CA VAL A 320 -1.18 9.77 13.85
C VAL A 320 -0.81 8.55 14.72
N ASN A 321 0.38 7.97 14.49
CA ASN A 321 1.00 6.94 15.33
C ASN A 321 2.53 6.93 15.10
N ILE A 322 3.30 6.28 15.97
CA ILE A 322 4.70 5.88 15.78
C ILE A 322 4.71 4.38 15.46
N PRO A 323 5.10 3.94 14.26
CA PRO A 323 5.09 2.52 13.91
C PRO A 323 6.31 1.81 14.52
N ILE A 324 6.32 1.59 15.84
CA ILE A 324 7.44 1.00 16.60
C ILE A 324 7.90 -0.34 15.99
N GLY A 325 6.96 -1.13 15.46
CA GLY A 325 7.27 -2.39 14.77
C GLY A 325 8.17 -2.24 13.54
N PHE A 326 8.32 -1.03 12.98
CA PHE A 326 9.18 -0.80 11.83
C PHE A 326 10.66 -0.97 12.16
N PHE A 327 11.08 -0.75 13.40
CA PHE A 327 12.48 -1.02 13.80
C PHE A 327 12.85 -2.51 13.75
N LYS A 328 11.87 -3.41 13.63
CA LYS A 328 12.08 -4.86 13.46
C LYS A 328 12.25 -5.27 11.99
N ILE A 329 12.07 -4.34 11.05
CA ILE A 329 12.20 -4.61 9.62
C ILE A 329 13.67 -4.81 9.29
N LYS A 330 13.97 -5.94 8.65
CA LYS A 330 15.31 -6.20 8.13
C LYS A 330 15.41 -5.59 6.74
N THR A 331 16.27 -4.59 6.59
CA THR A 331 16.63 -4.02 5.30
C THR A 331 17.98 -4.59 4.87
N THR A 332 18.13 -4.88 3.58
CA THR A 332 19.37 -5.39 3.00
C THR A 332 19.74 -4.52 1.82
N HIS A 333 20.97 -4.04 1.81
CA HIS A 333 21.56 -3.42 0.65
C HIS A 333 22.39 -4.44 -0.11
N SER A 334 21.99 -4.74 -1.34
CA SER A 334 22.73 -5.59 -2.25
C SER A 334 23.22 -4.79 -3.45
N ASN A 335 24.54 -4.68 -3.59
CA ASN A 335 25.18 -4.23 -4.82
C ASN A 335 25.78 -5.44 -5.53
N LEU A 336 25.40 -5.66 -6.78
CA LEU A 336 25.90 -6.76 -7.60
C LEU A 336 26.46 -6.16 -8.89
N LYS A 337 27.71 -6.49 -9.18
CA LYS A 337 28.46 -5.90 -10.28
C LYS A 337 29.10 -6.97 -11.14
N LEU A 338 29.00 -6.82 -12.46
CA LEU A 338 29.75 -7.60 -13.42
C LEU A 338 31.18 -7.02 -13.52
N THR A 339 32.20 -7.80 -13.19
CA THR A 339 33.59 -7.30 -13.18
C THR A 339 34.32 -7.58 -14.47
N SER A 340 34.08 -8.73 -15.09
CA SER A 340 34.69 -9.09 -16.37
C SER A 340 33.85 -10.14 -17.10
N VAL A 341 33.97 -10.18 -18.42
CA VAL A 341 33.38 -11.24 -19.24
C VAL A 341 34.49 -11.87 -20.08
N ASN A 342 34.76 -13.14 -19.81
CA ASN A 342 35.90 -13.88 -20.35
C ASN A 342 35.54 -14.61 -21.65
N LYS A 343 34.29 -15.06 -21.77
CA LYS A 343 33.77 -15.77 -22.95
C LYS A 343 32.34 -15.35 -23.21
N ILE A 344 32.01 -15.14 -24.47
CA ILE A 344 30.63 -14.91 -24.94
C ILE A 344 30.47 -15.65 -26.25
N VAL A 345 29.50 -16.55 -26.30
CA VAL A 345 29.03 -17.19 -27.52
C VAL A 345 27.51 -17.12 -27.52
N LEU A 346 26.96 -16.52 -28.57
CA LEU A 346 25.53 -16.50 -28.82
C LEU A 346 25.22 -17.41 -29.99
N GLY A 347 24.19 -18.24 -29.85
CA GLY A 347 23.68 -19.10 -30.91
C GLY A 347 22.20 -18.84 -31.16
N VAL A 348 21.73 -19.09 -32.37
CA VAL A 348 20.31 -19.07 -32.73
C VAL A 348 19.94 -20.32 -33.50
N LEU A 349 18.64 -20.58 -33.63
CA LEU A 349 18.16 -21.61 -34.55
C LEU A 349 18.44 -21.18 -36.00
N LYS A 350 18.61 -22.17 -36.89
CA LYS A 350 18.99 -21.92 -38.30
C LYS A 350 17.97 -21.02 -39.02
N GLU A 351 16.70 -21.13 -38.69
CA GLU A 351 15.60 -20.32 -39.24
C GLU A 351 15.65 -18.85 -38.83
N ASP A 352 16.30 -18.51 -37.71
CA ASP A 352 16.41 -17.15 -37.20
C ASP A 352 17.76 -16.48 -37.54
N ALA A 353 18.66 -17.19 -38.25
CA ALA A 353 20.02 -16.75 -38.52
C ALA A 353 20.08 -15.41 -39.29
N GLU A 354 19.18 -15.21 -40.26
CA GLU A 354 19.13 -13.97 -41.05
C GLU A 354 18.78 -12.76 -40.18
N LEU A 355 17.76 -12.89 -39.31
CA LEU A 355 17.36 -11.80 -38.41
C LEU A 355 18.46 -11.47 -37.39
N PHE A 356 19.11 -12.52 -36.86
CA PHE A 356 20.20 -12.37 -35.89
C PHE A 356 21.47 -11.74 -36.48
N SER A 357 21.68 -11.84 -37.80
CA SER A 357 22.85 -11.26 -38.48
C SER A 357 22.99 -9.74 -38.29
N SER A 358 21.88 -9.04 -38.01
CA SER A 358 21.86 -7.59 -37.70
C SER A 358 22.61 -7.21 -36.40
N LEU A 359 22.89 -8.20 -35.55
CA LEU A 359 23.67 -8.06 -34.31
C LEU A 359 25.12 -8.54 -34.48
N HIS A 360 25.47 -9.13 -35.63
CA HIS A 360 26.82 -9.62 -35.89
C HIS A 360 27.82 -8.46 -35.81
N ASN A 361 28.95 -8.68 -35.12
CA ASN A 361 30.02 -7.70 -34.89
C ASN A 361 29.66 -6.49 -34.00
N LYS A 362 28.45 -6.40 -33.43
CA LYS A 362 28.16 -5.38 -32.41
C LYS A 362 28.70 -5.83 -31.05
N PRO A 363 29.44 -4.97 -30.32
CA PRO A 363 29.82 -5.26 -28.94
C PRO A 363 28.56 -5.53 -28.12
N ILE A 364 28.51 -6.64 -27.37
CA ILE A 364 27.28 -7.05 -26.68
C ILE A 364 26.79 -5.98 -25.69
N ASN A 365 27.72 -5.27 -25.06
CA ASN A 365 27.45 -4.19 -24.11
C ASN A 365 26.80 -2.95 -24.79
N SER A 366 26.91 -2.83 -26.12
CA SER A 366 26.29 -1.75 -26.92
C SER A 366 24.88 -2.07 -27.41
N ILE A 367 24.41 -3.31 -27.20
CA ILE A 367 23.10 -3.77 -27.70
C ILE A 367 21.94 -3.20 -26.86
N GLY A 368 22.20 -2.74 -25.63
CA GLY A 368 21.21 -2.17 -24.72
C GLY A 368 20.18 -3.19 -24.21
N LYS A 369 19.01 -2.70 -23.79
CA LYS A 369 17.91 -3.53 -23.27
C LYS A 369 17.17 -4.26 -24.40
N LYS A 370 17.73 -5.38 -24.85
CA LYS A 370 17.13 -6.23 -25.90
C LYS A 370 16.94 -7.67 -25.48
N PHE A 371 17.47 -8.10 -24.34
CA PHE A 371 17.33 -9.47 -23.88
C PHE A 371 16.03 -9.64 -23.09
N SER A 372 15.47 -10.84 -23.07
CA SER A 372 14.26 -11.12 -22.31
C SER A 372 14.17 -12.60 -21.93
N LEU A 373 13.58 -12.87 -20.77
CA LEU A 373 13.27 -14.20 -20.27
C LEU A 373 11.79 -14.59 -20.49
N ASP A 374 10.92 -13.61 -20.71
CA ASP A 374 9.47 -13.77 -20.69
C ASP A 374 8.75 -13.10 -21.88
N LYS A 375 9.49 -12.45 -22.78
CA LYS A 375 9.00 -11.64 -23.90
C LYS A 375 8.20 -10.40 -23.49
N VAL A 376 8.29 -9.99 -22.22
CA VAL A 376 7.62 -8.83 -21.67
C VAL A 376 8.65 -7.83 -21.16
N ASN A 377 9.53 -8.29 -20.28
CA ASN A 377 10.56 -7.46 -19.67
C ASN A 377 11.84 -7.50 -20.51
N LEU A 378 12.30 -6.31 -20.91
CA LEU A 378 13.56 -6.14 -21.62
C LEU A 378 14.66 -5.77 -20.63
N ILE A 379 15.71 -6.56 -20.64
CA ILE A 379 16.91 -6.43 -19.81
C ILE A 379 18.13 -6.27 -20.69
N ASP A 380 19.20 -5.67 -20.16
CA ASP A 380 20.48 -5.62 -20.85
C ASP A 380 21.31 -6.88 -20.60
N PHE A 381 22.50 -6.95 -21.22
CA PHE A 381 23.37 -8.11 -21.11
C PHE A 381 23.98 -8.27 -19.70
N GLU A 382 24.23 -7.17 -19.01
CA GLU A 382 24.78 -7.20 -17.64
C GLU A 382 23.73 -7.77 -16.68
N GLU A 383 22.52 -7.23 -16.73
CA GLU A 383 21.37 -7.71 -15.96
C GLU A 383 21.06 -9.18 -16.27
N LEU A 384 21.19 -9.60 -17.53
CA LEU A 384 21.07 -11.01 -17.93
C LEU A 384 22.10 -11.90 -17.21
N CYS A 385 23.37 -11.51 -17.21
CA CYS A 385 24.42 -12.27 -16.51
C CYS A 385 24.14 -12.32 -15.01
N LEU A 386 23.90 -11.15 -14.42
CA LEU A 386 23.75 -10.98 -12.98
C LEU A 386 22.47 -11.64 -12.43
N SER A 387 21.43 -11.84 -13.25
CA SER A 387 20.18 -12.53 -12.86
C SER A 387 20.36 -13.96 -12.35
N GLN A 388 21.49 -14.60 -12.65
CA GLN A 388 21.79 -15.98 -12.26
C GLN A 388 22.70 -16.05 -11.02
N VAL A 389 23.21 -14.91 -10.54
CA VAL A 389 24.13 -14.87 -9.39
C VAL A 389 23.32 -15.00 -8.10
N VAL A 390 23.66 -16.01 -7.29
CA VAL A 390 23.11 -16.15 -5.94
C VAL A 390 23.87 -15.24 -5.00
N ILE A 391 23.23 -14.16 -4.56
CA ILE A 391 23.79 -13.19 -3.63
C ILE A 391 23.91 -13.83 -2.25
N LYS A 392 25.12 -13.83 -1.69
CA LYS A 392 25.40 -14.25 -0.31
C LYS A 392 25.70 -13.03 0.55
N ASN A 393 25.52 -13.14 1.87
CA ASN A 393 25.88 -12.08 2.81
C ASN A 393 27.39 -11.76 2.75
N GLY A 394 27.72 -10.48 2.81
CA GLY A 394 29.07 -9.96 2.77
C GLY A 394 29.59 -9.65 1.36
N LYS A 395 30.90 -9.43 1.28
CA LYS A 395 31.60 -9.21 0.01
C LYS A 395 32.01 -10.55 -0.58
N THR A 396 31.50 -10.89 -1.75
CA THR A 396 31.90 -12.11 -2.46
C THR A 396 32.26 -11.81 -3.89
N LYS A 397 33.26 -12.54 -4.40
CA LYS A 397 33.62 -12.53 -5.81
C LYS A 397 33.52 -13.94 -6.34
N GLY A 398 33.07 -14.08 -7.58
CA GLY A 398 32.88 -15.39 -8.17
C GLY A 398 33.13 -15.38 -9.66
N LYS A 399 33.29 -16.59 -10.20
CA LYS A 399 33.22 -16.85 -11.63
C LYS A 399 31.99 -17.71 -11.89
N MET A 400 31.27 -17.45 -12.96
CA MET A 400 30.12 -18.25 -13.35
C MET A 400 30.11 -18.47 -14.85
N SER A 401 29.66 -19.66 -15.25
CA SER A 401 29.42 -20.05 -16.62
C SER A 401 27.93 -20.26 -16.84
N LEU A 402 27.34 -19.51 -17.74
CA LEU A 402 25.99 -19.73 -18.24
C LEU A 402 26.10 -20.52 -19.52
N ASN A 403 25.41 -21.66 -19.60
CA ASN A 403 25.33 -22.45 -20.82
C ASN A 403 23.89 -22.86 -21.06
N TYR A 404 23.24 -22.15 -21.96
CA TYR A 404 21.88 -22.39 -22.39
C TYR A 404 21.86 -22.63 -23.88
N LYS A 405 21.29 -23.76 -24.28
CA LYS A 405 21.10 -24.07 -25.69
C LYS A 405 19.69 -23.66 -26.11
N PRO A 406 19.48 -23.23 -27.38
CA PRO A 406 18.14 -22.87 -27.87
C PRO A 406 17.11 -24.01 -27.80
N ARG A 407 17.54 -25.24 -27.50
CA ARG A 407 16.67 -26.42 -27.37
C ARG A 407 16.30 -26.75 -25.93
N ASP A 408 16.85 -26.03 -24.94
CA ASP A 408 16.57 -26.27 -23.53
C ASP A 408 15.19 -25.74 -23.13
N LYS A 409 14.68 -26.23 -21.98
CA LYS A 409 13.37 -25.83 -21.41
C LYS A 409 13.33 -24.37 -20.94
N LYS A 410 14.48 -23.75 -20.69
CA LYS A 410 14.59 -22.33 -20.34
C LYS A 410 14.88 -21.56 -21.62
N ASP A 411 13.98 -20.64 -21.94
CA ASP A 411 14.07 -19.87 -23.17
C ASP A 411 14.69 -18.50 -22.87
N PHE A 412 15.75 -18.16 -23.60
CA PHE A 412 16.31 -16.81 -23.65
C PHE A 412 15.94 -16.19 -24.98
N PHE A 413 15.58 -14.91 -24.97
CA PHE A 413 15.21 -14.20 -26.18
C PHE A 413 16.05 -12.94 -26.36
N VAL A 414 16.29 -12.58 -27.62
CA VAL A 414 16.70 -11.24 -28.01
C VAL A 414 15.59 -10.61 -28.86
N LYS A 415 15.23 -9.36 -28.56
CA LYS A 415 14.29 -8.57 -29.34
C LYS A 415 15.05 -7.87 -30.48
N ILE A 416 14.76 -8.26 -31.72
CA ILE A 416 15.23 -7.59 -32.93
C ILE A 416 13.99 -7.06 -33.64
N ASP A 417 13.96 -5.76 -33.86
CA ASP A 417 12.76 -5.02 -34.28
C ASP A 417 11.58 -5.38 -33.35
N ASP A 418 10.45 -5.84 -33.87
CA ASP A 418 9.30 -6.28 -33.06
C ASP A 418 9.21 -7.80 -32.89
N LYS A 419 10.30 -8.53 -33.12
CA LYS A 419 10.34 -9.99 -33.02
C LYS A 419 11.27 -10.45 -31.90
N PHE A 420 10.80 -11.44 -31.13
CA PHE A 420 11.61 -12.15 -30.15
C PHE A 420 12.20 -13.40 -30.77
N ILE A 421 13.52 -13.45 -30.82
CA ILE A 421 14.30 -14.57 -31.37
C ILE A 421 14.85 -15.37 -30.21
N LYS A 422 14.67 -16.69 -30.23
CA LYS A 422 15.22 -17.57 -29.19
C LYS A 422 16.72 -17.72 -29.40
N ILE A 423 17.49 -17.42 -28.35
CA ILE A 423 18.94 -17.48 -28.35
C ILE A 423 19.44 -18.58 -27.40
N GLY A 424 20.57 -19.16 -27.75
CA GLY A 424 21.46 -19.90 -26.87
C GLY A 424 22.58 -18.98 -26.44
N VAL A 425 23.02 -19.13 -25.20
CA VAL A 425 24.00 -18.26 -24.57
C VAL A 425 25.01 -19.14 -23.86
N GLU A 426 26.28 -19.01 -24.24
CA GLU A 426 27.41 -19.52 -23.49
C GLU A 426 28.28 -18.35 -23.04
N VAL A 427 28.25 -18.02 -21.75
CA VAL A 427 28.98 -16.87 -21.21
C VAL A 427 29.75 -17.28 -19.97
N ASP A 428 31.04 -16.96 -19.93
CA ASP A 428 31.87 -17.05 -18.74
C ASP A 428 32.15 -15.64 -18.24
N PHE A 429 31.78 -15.34 -17.00
CA PHE A 429 31.96 -14.02 -16.43
C PHE A 429 32.36 -14.05 -14.96
N GLU A 430 32.94 -12.95 -14.51
CA GLU A 430 33.29 -12.70 -13.12
C GLU A 430 32.39 -11.61 -12.57
N TRP A 431 32.05 -11.75 -11.29
CA TRP A 431 31.14 -10.85 -10.61
C TRP A 431 31.63 -10.57 -9.19
N GLU A 432 31.17 -9.45 -8.65
CA GLU A 432 31.37 -9.04 -7.27
C GLU A 432 30.03 -8.66 -6.67
N THR A 433 29.74 -9.17 -5.48
CA THR A 433 28.61 -8.74 -4.65
C THR A 433 29.10 -8.05 -3.40
N GLU A 434 28.36 -7.06 -2.96
CA GLU A 434 28.38 -6.52 -1.61
C GLU A 434 26.95 -6.58 -1.09
N ASN A 435 26.67 -7.53 -0.21
CA ASN A 435 25.39 -7.61 0.49
C ASN A 435 25.58 -7.31 1.96
N THR A 436 24.94 -6.25 2.43
CA THR A 436 25.08 -5.75 3.78
C THR A 436 23.69 -5.58 4.39
N GLU A 437 23.47 -6.17 5.56
CA GLU A 437 22.28 -5.86 6.35
C GLU A 437 22.36 -4.40 6.78
N LEU A 438 21.32 -3.65 6.48
CA LEU A 438 21.17 -2.27 6.89
C LEU A 438 20.40 -2.24 8.20
N ASN A 439 20.95 -1.54 9.19
CA ASN A 439 20.15 -1.09 10.30
C ASN A 439 19.44 0.19 9.86
N SER A 440 18.11 0.24 9.91
CA SER A 440 17.34 1.45 9.60
C SER A 440 16.71 2.01 10.88
N PRO A 441 17.52 2.53 11.83
CA PRO A 441 17.05 2.89 13.16
C PRO A 441 16.36 4.25 13.19
N ILE A 442 16.23 4.94 12.06
CA ILE A 442 15.70 6.31 12.01
C ILE A 442 14.31 6.27 11.37
N LEU A 443 13.33 6.84 12.07
CA LEU A 443 11.98 7.06 11.58
C LEU A 443 11.69 8.55 11.51
N THR A 444 11.40 9.04 10.31
CA THR A 444 10.99 10.42 10.08
C THR A 444 9.55 10.44 9.60
N PHE A 445 8.72 11.29 10.19
CA PHE A 445 7.38 11.56 9.66
C PHE A 445 7.40 12.77 8.75
N ASP A 446 6.85 12.65 7.55
CA ASP A 446 6.79 13.75 6.59
C ASP A 446 5.53 13.65 5.71
N LYS A 447 5.12 14.78 5.12
CA LYS A 447 4.00 14.87 4.19
C LYS A 447 4.54 15.15 2.79
N THR A 448 4.04 14.44 1.79
CA THR A 448 4.37 14.77 0.40
C THR A 448 3.79 16.13 0.02
N GLN A 449 4.24 16.66 -1.13
CA GLN A 449 3.65 17.87 -1.72
C GLN A 449 2.13 17.76 -1.94
N MET A 450 1.59 16.53 -2.01
CA MET A 450 0.16 16.25 -2.14
C MET A 450 -0.55 16.07 -0.79
N GLY A 451 0.11 16.37 0.33
CA GLY A 451 -0.45 16.25 1.69
C GLY A 451 -0.52 14.82 2.24
N ILE A 452 -0.02 13.82 1.50
CA ILE A 452 -0.06 12.42 1.94
C ILE A 452 1.03 12.20 2.98
N SER A 453 0.64 11.70 4.15
CA SER A 453 1.53 11.43 5.28
C SER A 453 2.24 10.08 5.14
N PHE A 454 3.57 10.07 5.30
CA PHE A 454 4.39 8.87 5.28
C PHE A 454 5.35 8.82 6.45
N TRP A 455 5.64 7.60 6.90
CA TRP A 455 6.83 7.32 7.69
C TRP A 455 7.96 6.96 6.74
N TYR A 456 9.15 7.48 7.00
CA TYR A 456 10.36 7.15 6.28
C TYR A 456 11.30 6.39 7.20
N LEU A 457 11.72 5.21 6.75
CA LEU A 457 12.84 4.49 7.34
C LEU A 457 14.12 4.99 6.71
N GLU A 458 15.02 5.47 7.57
CA GLU A 458 16.26 6.08 7.14
C GLU A 458 17.47 5.31 7.69
N SER A 459 18.52 5.25 6.87
CA SER A 459 19.78 4.59 7.16
C SER A 459 20.92 5.29 6.42
N TYR A 460 22.13 5.15 6.95
CA TYR A 460 23.35 5.59 6.27
C TYR A 460 24.21 4.37 5.93
N ILE A 461 24.71 4.32 4.70
CA ILE A 461 25.65 3.29 4.26
C ILE A 461 26.86 3.93 3.58
N THR A 462 28.04 3.37 3.82
CA THR A 462 29.24 3.73 3.08
C THR A 462 29.44 2.75 1.92
N ILE A 463 29.35 3.24 0.69
CA ILE A 463 29.57 2.48 -0.54
C ILE A 463 30.79 3.09 -1.23
N GLU A 464 31.82 2.27 -1.50
CA GLU A 464 33.06 2.71 -2.16
C GLU A 464 33.72 3.94 -1.49
N GLY A 465 33.62 4.05 -0.16
CA GLY A 465 34.15 5.18 0.61
C GLY A 465 33.29 6.46 0.56
N LYS A 466 32.18 6.46 -0.19
CA LYS A 466 31.18 7.53 -0.17
C LYS A 466 30.02 7.16 0.74
N LYS A 467 29.62 8.10 1.59
CA LYS A 467 28.43 7.95 2.42
C LYS A 467 27.19 8.24 1.59
N ASN A 468 26.18 7.40 1.73
CA ASN A 468 24.88 7.54 1.09
C ASN A 468 23.79 7.47 2.16
N HIS A 469 22.88 8.43 2.10
CA HIS A 469 21.65 8.44 2.90
C HIS A 469 20.57 7.71 2.12
N ILE A 470 19.99 6.70 2.76
CA ILE A 470 18.90 5.90 2.21
C ILE A 470 17.63 6.30 2.97
N LYS A 471 16.60 6.69 2.22
CA LYS A 471 15.29 7.09 2.75
C LYS A 471 14.20 6.28 2.06
N ILE A 472 13.57 5.37 2.81
CA ILE A 472 12.57 4.40 2.29
C ILE A 472 11.19 4.78 2.82
N PRO A 473 10.22 5.14 1.96
CA PRO A 473 8.85 5.36 2.40
C PRO A 473 8.23 4.03 2.87
N ALA A 474 7.62 4.06 4.04
CA ALA A 474 6.99 2.92 4.69
C ALA A 474 5.55 3.26 5.09
N ILE A 475 4.61 2.36 4.76
CA ILE A 475 3.20 2.50 5.10
C ILE A 475 2.78 1.28 5.91
N LYS A 476 2.11 1.50 7.05
CA LYS A 476 1.52 0.42 7.84
C LYS A 476 0.15 0.07 7.23
N TYR A 477 -0.03 -1.17 6.78
CA TYR A 477 -1.30 -1.70 6.26
C TYR A 477 -1.86 -2.74 7.24
N GLY A 478 -2.78 -2.33 8.11
CA GLY A 478 -3.27 -3.18 9.21
C GLY A 478 -2.16 -3.58 10.19
N ASN A 479 -2.04 -4.87 10.49
CA ASN A 479 -0.93 -5.43 11.29
C ASN A 479 0.33 -5.73 10.47
N THR A 480 0.29 -5.51 9.16
CA THR A 480 1.41 -5.76 8.25
C THR A 480 2.01 -4.46 7.75
N SER A 481 3.33 -4.41 7.53
CA SER A 481 4.01 -3.24 6.95
C SER A 481 4.19 -3.47 5.45
N ALA A 482 3.89 -2.46 4.63
CA ALA A 482 4.16 -2.46 3.19
C ALA A 482 5.33 -1.52 2.88
N PHE A 483 6.29 -2.01 2.09
CA PHE A 483 7.50 -1.29 1.69
C PHE A 483 7.41 -0.86 0.22
N GLY A 484 7.76 0.39 -0.06
CA GLY A 484 8.13 0.79 -1.41
C GLY A 484 9.54 0.28 -1.72
N LEU A 485 9.72 -0.40 -2.84
CA LEU A 485 11.04 -0.59 -3.46
C LEU A 485 11.41 0.72 -4.16
N LEU A 486 12.61 1.23 -3.89
CA LEU A 486 13.22 2.33 -4.64
C LEU A 486 13.66 1.87 -6.03
#